data_AF-A0A137CKL3-F1
#
_entry.id   AF-A0A137CKL3-F1
#
_cell.length_a   1.000
_cell.length_b   1.000
_cell.length_c   1.000
_cell.angle_alpha   90.00
_cell.angle_beta   90.00
_cell.angle_gamma   90.00
#
_symmetry.space_group_name_H-M   'P 1'
#
loop_
_entity.id
_entity.type
_entity.pdbx_description
1 polymer ?
#
loop_
_entity_poly.entity_id
_entity_poly.type
_entity_poly.pdbx_seq_one_letter_code
_entity_poly.pdbx_strand_id
1 'polypeptide(L)'
;MKKTLIALAVAASAVVSCSATAALGNWEENTQGGTVSINGTITVVNSPVWMVATGTGFSGFSSVASDMTDNKEISLQVPESIPVLEIKTKGAYTVAEYSKGVMPSIVFTGGDDVAIVKTWNQDGTLSFSAPVYVDGQIAGTAKFDKAMVGGMMYGDPESGDTGIKLVVSDNYNDPLSLYAGLVGGNRQASSVDVTEGFLSQLGMSDLMDDAKGKLDASYSNWADHQWIQSLTPASAADKFKIEGMRKSATCMGFGLSTTSTVDLTFTDALTKTTNWSVPLKVTVQYN
;
A
#
# COMPACT_ATOMS: atom_id res chain seq x y z
N MET A 1 -14.78 -8.82 -58.77
CA MET A 1 -14.83 -8.91 -57.30
C MET A 1 -13.63 -9.73 -56.82
N LYS A 2 -13.03 -9.36 -55.68
CA LYS A 2 -11.76 -9.86 -55.08
C LYS A 2 -10.51 -9.19 -55.74
N LYS A 3 -9.57 -8.56 -55.04
CA LYS A 3 -9.17 -8.62 -53.61
C LYS A 3 -8.68 -7.28 -53.07
N THR A 4 -8.95 -7.15 -51.80
CA THR A 4 -8.79 -6.03 -50.88
C THR A 4 -7.39 -6.01 -50.25
N LEU A 5 -6.92 -4.79 -49.93
CA LEU A 5 -6.01 -4.39 -48.84
C LEU A 5 -4.55 -4.84 -48.83
N ILE A 6 -3.67 -3.91 -49.23
CA ILE A 6 -2.42 -3.60 -48.49
C ILE A 6 -2.61 -2.21 -47.92
N ALA A 7 -2.71 -2.09 -46.60
CA ALA A 7 -2.58 -0.82 -45.90
C ALA A 7 -1.77 -1.07 -44.64
N LEU A 8 -0.46 -0.84 -44.77
CA LEU A 8 0.46 -0.64 -43.67
C LEU A 8 0.12 0.71 -43.04
N ALA A 9 -0.59 0.72 -41.91
CA ALA A 9 -0.81 1.92 -41.11
C ALA A 9 -0.01 1.79 -39.82
N VAL A 10 1.27 2.15 -39.89
CA VAL A 10 2.03 2.58 -38.71
C VAL A 10 1.57 4.00 -38.39
N ALA A 11 0.82 4.16 -37.32
CA ALA A 11 0.50 5.46 -36.74
C ALA A 11 0.63 5.38 -35.22
N ALA A 12 1.85 5.14 -34.74
CA ALA A 12 2.23 5.55 -33.39
C ALA A 12 2.74 6.99 -33.48
N SER A 13 1.81 7.93 -33.66
CA SER A 13 2.12 9.36 -33.59
C SER A 13 2.26 9.74 -32.12
N ALA A 14 3.46 9.63 -31.57
CA ALA A 14 3.85 10.43 -30.41
C ALA A 14 3.97 11.89 -30.90
N VAL A 15 2.85 12.61 -30.91
CA VAL A 15 2.84 14.07 -31.08
C VAL A 15 3.38 14.67 -29.79
N VAL A 16 4.70 14.85 -29.72
CA VAL A 16 5.33 15.80 -28.79
C VAL A 16 6.26 16.68 -29.62
N SER A 17 5.65 17.64 -30.32
CA SER A 17 6.35 18.80 -30.87
C SER A 17 5.32 19.81 -31.38
N CYS A 18 4.61 20.47 -30.47
CA CYS A 18 4.05 21.79 -30.76
C CYS A 18 5.07 22.82 -30.25
N SER A 19 5.94 23.29 -31.13
CA SER A 19 6.74 24.49 -30.86
C SER A 19 5.81 25.70 -30.86
N ALA A 20 5.18 25.97 -29.71
CA ALA A 20 4.59 27.27 -29.46
C ALA A 20 5.74 28.29 -29.37
N THR A 21 5.81 29.20 -30.34
CA THR A 21 6.71 30.35 -30.26
C THR A 21 6.13 31.32 -29.23
N ALA A 22 6.91 31.65 -28.20
CA ALA A 22 6.53 32.71 -27.27
C ALA A 22 6.46 34.03 -28.03
N ALA A 23 5.32 34.72 -27.96
CA ALA A 23 5.11 36.02 -28.56
C ALA A 23 5.01 37.08 -27.45
N LEU A 24 5.46 38.30 -27.75
CA LEU A 24 5.17 39.45 -26.91
C LEU A 24 3.67 39.77 -26.98
N GLY A 25 3.11 40.19 -25.85
CA GLY A 25 1.75 40.75 -25.79
C GLY A 25 1.67 42.11 -26.49
N ASN A 26 0.47 42.69 -26.53
CA ASN A 26 0.25 44.00 -27.13
C ASN A 26 0.85 45.14 -26.27
N TRP A 27 1.18 46.25 -26.91
CA TRP A 27 1.59 47.48 -26.23
C TRP A 27 0.36 48.15 -25.60
N GLU A 28 0.44 48.45 -24.31
CA GLU A 28 -0.58 49.21 -23.57
C GLU A 28 0.06 50.40 -22.85
N GLU A 29 -0.53 51.58 -22.98
CA GLU A 29 -0.04 52.80 -22.31
C GLU A 29 -0.36 52.77 -20.82
N ASN A 30 0.62 53.16 -19.99
CA ASN A 30 0.49 53.25 -18.53
C ASN A 30 0.10 51.94 -17.80
N THR A 31 0.42 50.78 -18.37
CA THR A 31 0.27 49.48 -17.68
C THR A 31 1.35 49.28 -16.60
N GLN A 32 1.02 48.56 -15.53
CA GLN A 32 1.96 48.16 -14.47
C GLN A 32 2.84 46.94 -14.85
N GLY A 33 2.68 46.42 -16.07
CA GLY A 33 3.27 45.15 -16.49
C GLY A 33 2.41 43.95 -16.08
N GLY A 34 2.91 42.74 -16.30
CA GLY A 34 2.23 41.49 -15.98
C GLY A 34 3.20 40.35 -15.70
N THR A 35 2.69 39.19 -15.31
CA THR A 35 3.50 38.00 -15.02
C THR A 35 3.68 37.16 -16.28
N VAL A 36 4.94 36.90 -16.66
CA VAL A 36 5.28 35.89 -17.68
C VAL A 36 5.57 34.57 -16.99
N SER A 37 4.67 33.61 -17.14
CA SER A 37 4.85 32.26 -16.61
C SER A 37 5.59 31.39 -17.63
N ILE A 38 6.82 30.99 -17.29
CA ILE A 38 7.61 30.03 -18.06
C ILE A 38 7.41 28.66 -17.41
N ASN A 39 6.62 27.80 -18.06
CA ASN A 39 6.31 26.47 -17.57
C ASN A 39 6.65 25.42 -18.62
N GLY A 40 7.00 24.22 -18.19
CA GLY A 40 7.20 23.05 -19.04
C GLY A 40 6.82 21.79 -18.28
N THR A 41 6.52 20.71 -19.01
CA THR A 41 6.23 19.40 -18.40
C THR A 41 7.45 18.51 -18.56
N ILE A 42 7.92 17.93 -17.46
CA ILE A 42 8.94 16.86 -17.48
C ILE A 42 8.21 15.54 -17.22
N THR A 43 8.24 14.62 -18.17
CA THR A 43 7.63 13.29 -18.03
C THR A 43 8.72 12.25 -17.77
N VAL A 44 8.67 11.57 -16.63
CA VAL A 44 9.51 10.39 -16.34
C VAL A 44 8.74 9.15 -16.78
N VAL A 45 9.16 8.53 -17.88
CA VAL A 45 8.36 7.51 -18.60
C VAL A 45 8.52 6.08 -18.03
N ASN A 46 9.49 5.84 -17.14
CA ASN A 46 9.95 4.47 -16.83
C ASN A 46 10.03 4.17 -15.32
N SER A 47 9.02 4.54 -14.54
CA SER A 47 8.92 4.22 -13.10
C SER A 47 7.76 3.25 -12.88
N PRO A 48 7.84 2.29 -11.94
CA PRO A 48 6.69 1.46 -11.59
C PRO A 48 5.51 2.33 -11.21
N VAL A 49 4.34 2.02 -11.76
CA VAL A 49 3.10 2.69 -11.39
C VAL A 49 2.46 1.91 -10.25
N TRP A 50 2.18 2.58 -9.15
CA TRP A 50 1.53 1.99 -7.97
C TRP A 50 0.02 2.21 -8.04
N MET A 51 -0.74 1.19 -7.68
CA MET A 51 -2.19 1.25 -7.48
C MET A 51 -2.45 1.09 -5.99
N VAL A 52 -3.28 1.98 -5.45
CA VAL A 52 -3.60 2.05 -4.02
C VAL A 52 -5.11 1.94 -3.87
N ALA A 53 -5.57 1.11 -2.94
CA ALA A 53 -6.97 1.03 -2.54
C ALA A 53 -7.07 1.10 -1.01
N THR A 54 -8.03 1.86 -0.51
CA THR A 54 -8.37 1.92 0.92
C THR A 54 -9.67 1.19 1.18
N GLY A 55 -9.77 0.55 2.33
CA GLY A 55 -11.01 -0.08 2.78
C GLY A 55 -12.16 0.92 2.90
N THR A 56 -13.40 0.43 2.75
CA THR A 56 -14.62 1.26 2.88
C THR A 56 -15.02 1.52 4.33
N GLY A 57 -14.24 1.03 5.29
CA GLY A 57 -14.57 1.00 6.71
C GLY A 57 -15.48 -0.18 7.07
N PHE A 58 -15.74 -0.33 8.36
CA PHE A 58 -16.60 -1.36 8.92
C PHE A 58 -17.51 -0.77 10.00
N SER A 59 -18.82 -0.99 9.86
CA SER A 59 -19.83 -0.49 10.80
C SER A 59 -20.69 -1.61 11.38
N GLY A 60 -20.23 -2.86 11.29
CA GLY A 60 -20.99 -4.05 11.71
C GLY A 60 -20.80 -4.45 13.18
N PHE A 61 -20.01 -3.71 13.96
CA PHE A 61 -19.92 -3.96 15.39
C PHE A 61 -21.23 -3.60 16.08
N SER A 62 -21.75 -4.53 16.88
CA SER A 62 -22.94 -4.33 17.71
C SER A 62 -22.76 -5.08 19.02
N SER A 63 -23.06 -4.40 20.12
CA SER A 63 -22.93 -4.94 21.48
C SER A 63 -23.98 -4.30 22.38
N VAL A 64 -24.29 -4.97 23.49
CA VAL A 64 -25.20 -4.47 24.51
C VAL A 64 -24.45 -4.11 25.78
N ALA A 65 -25.05 -3.28 26.64
CA ALA A 65 -24.40 -2.83 27.87
C ALA A 65 -23.97 -3.98 28.80
N SER A 66 -24.67 -5.13 28.76
CA SER A 66 -24.29 -6.32 29.54
C SER A 66 -22.99 -6.99 29.08
N ASP A 67 -22.49 -6.65 27.89
CA ASP A 67 -21.21 -7.14 27.36
C ASP A 67 -20.03 -6.28 27.86
N MET A 68 -20.33 -5.15 28.52
CA MET A 68 -19.32 -4.22 29.00
C MET A 68 -18.95 -4.48 30.46
N THR A 69 -17.69 -4.19 30.80
CA THR A 69 -17.23 -4.08 32.19
C THR A 69 -17.34 -2.63 32.64
N ASP A 70 -17.99 -2.40 33.78
CA ASP A 70 -18.25 -1.07 34.39
C ASP A 70 -18.91 -0.03 33.45
N ASN A 71 -19.58 -0.50 32.38
CA ASN A 71 -20.09 0.32 31.29
C ASN A 71 -19.01 1.20 30.61
N LYS A 72 -17.73 0.84 30.74
CA LYS A 72 -16.58 1.58 30.20
C LYS A 72 -15.71 0.77 29.26
N GLU A 73 -15.66 -0.55 29.43
CA GLU A 73 -14.73 -1.41 28.71
C GLU A 73 -15.48 -2.50 27.97
N ILE A 74 -15.07 -2.76 26.74
CA ILE A 74 -15.58 -3.89 25.95
C ILE A 74 -14.50 -4.42 25.01
N SER A 75 -14.38 -5.74 24.93
CA SER A 75 -13.50 -6.41 23.97
C SER A 75 -14.34 -6.97 22.83
N LEU A 76 -14.06 -6.52 21.61
CA LEU A 76 -14.79 -6.90 20.41
C LEU A 76 -13.94 -7.85 19.58
N GLN A 77 -14.49 -9.02 19.25
CA GLN A 77 -13.93 -9.88 18.23
C GLN A 77 -14.30 -9.33 16.86
N VAL A 78 -13.33 -9.25 15.95
CA VAL A 78 -13.58 -8.85 14.57
C VAL A 78 -14.40 -9.97 13.88
N PRO A 79 -15.60 -9.68 13.35
CA PRO A 79 -16.51 -10.73 12.88
C PRO A 79 -16.20 -11.23 11.47
N GLU A 80 -15.52 -10.43 10.66
CA GLU A 80 -15.11 -10.74 9.30
C GLU A 80 -13.82 -9.99 8.93
N SER A 81 -13.21 -10.30 7.80
CA SER A 81 -12.04 -9.52 7.34
C SER A 81 -12.41 -8.05 7.11
N ILE A 82 -11.60 -7.15 7.66
CA ILE A 82 -11.70 -5.71 7.47
C ILE A 82 -10.40 -5.25 6.79
N PRO A 83 -10.34 -5.27 5.45
CA PRO A 83 -9.20 -4.71 4.71
C PRO A 83 -9.14 -3.20 4.93
N VAL A 84 -7.95 -2.67 5.21
CA VAL A 84 -7.73 -1.24 5.46
C VAL A 84 -6.96 -0.60 4.31
N LEU A 85 -5.92 -1.26 3.80
CA LEU A 85 -5.09 -0.76 2.72
C LEU A 85 -4.59 -1.91 1.86
N GLU A 86 -4.63 -1.71 0.55
CA GLU A 86 -3.90 -2.51 -0.44
C GLU A 86 -3.04 -1.61 -1.32
N ILE A 87 -1.82 -2.05 -1.61
CA ILE A 87 -0.94 -1.43 -2.59
C ILE A 87 -0.43 -2.53 -3.51
N LYS A 88 -0.40 -2.26 -4.82
CA LYS A 88 0.22 -3.16 -5.80
C LYS A 88 0.82 -2.41 -6.97
N THR A 89 1.71 -3.06 -7.69
CA THR A 89 2.18 -2.51 -8.97
C THR A 89 1.12 -2.69 -10.06
N LYS A 90 1.03 -1.72 -10.97
CA LYS A 90 0.14 -1.77 -12.14
C LYS A 90 0.52 -2.89 -13.11
N GLY A 91 1.82 -3.12 -13.28
CA GLY A 91 2.40 -4.18 -14.09
C GLY A 91 3.69 -4.71 -13.46
N ALA A 92 4.30 -5.68 -14.12
CA ALA A 92 5.66 -6.07 -13.79
C ALA A 92 6.65 -4.98 -14.21
N TYR A 93 7.76 -4.87 -13.48
CA TYR A 93 8.80 -3.88 -13.71
C TYR A 93 10.18 -4.53 -13.64
N THR A 94 11.12 -3.98 -14.38
CA THR A 94 12.54 -4.31 -14.36
C THR A 94 13.28 -3.54 -13.27
N VAL A 95 14.49 -3.97 -12.95
CA VAL A 95 15.37 -3.25 -12.02
C VAL A 95 15.67 -1.82 -12.47
N ALA A 96 15.79 -1.58 -13.78
CA ALA A 96 16.06 -0.28 -14.35
C ALA A 96 14.87 0.69 -14.22
N GLU A 97 13.64 0.15 -14.25
CA GLU A 97 12.44 0.93 -13.97
C GLU A 97 12.32 1.23 -12.48
N TYR A 98 12.48 0.20 -11.64
CA TYR A 98 12.40 0.35 -10.19
C TYR A 98 13.42 1.37 -9.64
N SER A 99 14.66 1.33 -10.12
CA SER A 99 15.73 2.24 -9.68
C SER A 99 15.45 3.73 -10.01
N LYS A 100 14.51 3.99 -10.92
CA LYS A 100 14.03 5.33 -11.29
C LYS A 100 12.68 5.65 -10.65
N GLY A 101 12.09 4.68 -9.96
CA GLY A 101 10.79 4.78 -9.34
C GLY A 101 10.81 5.56 -8.05
N VAL A 102 9.62 6.02 -7.67
CA VAL A 102 9.34 6.47 -6.32
C VAL A 102 8.64 5.35 -5.56
N MET A 103 9.01 5.09 -4.30
CA MET A 103 8.44 3.96 -3.55
C MET A 103 7.31 4.42 -2.63
N PRO A 104 6.23 3.64 -2.52
CA PRO A 104 5.15 3.97 -1.60
C PRO A 104 5.67 3.89 -0.16
N SER A 105 5.55 5.00 0.55
CA SER A 105 5.69 5.08 2.01
C SER A 105 4.32 5.35 2.63
N ILE A 106 4.02 4.71 3.74
CA ILE A 106 2.71 4.74 4.38
C ILE A 106 2.82 5.51 5.69
N VAL A 107 1.99 6.54 5.80
CA VAL A 107 1.73 7.25 7.06
C VAL A 107 0.38 6.80 7.60
N PHE A 108 0.39 6.31 8.83
CA PHE A 108 -0.78 5.79 9.53
C PHE A 108 -1.09 6.63 10.76
N THR A 109 -2.27 7.24 10.79
CA THR A 109 -2.69 8.24 11.80
C THR A 109 -4.09 7.94 12.33
N GLY A 110 -4.37 8.36 13.56
CA GLY A 110 -5.71 8.34 14.13
C GLY A 110 -6.62 9.43 13.56
N GLY A 111 -7.88 9.45 13.98
CA GLY A 111 -8.84 10.50 13.60
C GLY A 111 -8.48 11.90 14.13
N ASP A 112 -7.55 11.98 15.07
CA ASP A 112 -6.95 13.20 15.62
C ASP A 112 -5.70 13.68 14.84
N ASP A 113 -5.41 13.06 13.68
CA ASP A 113 -4.20 13.30 12.87
C ASP A 113 -2.87 12.99 13.59
N VAL A 114 -2.91 12.32 14.75
CA VAL A 114 -1.71 11.89 15.46
C VAL A 114 -1.18 10.59 14.86
N ALA A 115 0.13 10.52 14.63
CA ALA A 115 0.80 9.33 14.11
C ALA A 115 0.62 8.14 15.06
N ILE A 116 0.15 7.02 14.53
CA ILE A 116 -0.07 5.81 15.31
C ILE A 116 1.27 5.11 15.56
N VAL A 117 1.60 4.92 16.83
CA VAL A 117 2.72 4.08 17.25
C VAL A 117 2.26 2.62 17.24
N LYS A 118 2.94 1.80 16.45
CA LYS A 118 2.67 0.37 16.31
C LYS A 118 3.70 -0.46 17.07
N THR A 119 3.25 -1.57 17.65
CA THR A 119 4.11 -2.56 18.30
C THR A 119 3.97 -3.89 17.57
N TRP A 120 5.10 -4.55 17.28
CA TRP A 120 5.09 -5.87 16.68
C TRP A 120 4.96 -6.96 17.72
N ASN A 121 3.99 -7.83 17.51
CA ASN A 121 3.76 -9.04 18.29
C ASN A 121 4.76 -10.14 17.91
N GLN A 122 4.84 -11.18 18.72
CA GLN A 122 5.77 -12.30 18.45
C GLN A 122 5.35 -13.12 17.23
N ASP A 123 4.08 -13.09 16.86
CA ASP A 123 3.49 -13.86 15.78
C ASP A 123 3.52 -13.16 14.43
N GLY A 124 4.17 -12.00 14.31
CA GLY A 124 4.22 -11.24 13.06
C GLY A 124 3.14 -10.18 12.91
N THR A 125 2.20 -10.07 13.85
CA THR A 125 1.09 -9.10 13.79
C THR A 125 1.43 -7.77 14.48
N LEU A 126 0.56 -6.79 14.32
CA LEU A 126 0.66 -5.45 14.88
C LEU A 126 -0.39 -5.21 15.98
N SER A 127 0.02 -4.58 17.07
CA SER A 127 -0.89 -3.92 18.02
C SER A 127 -0.69 -2.41 17.94
N PHE A 128 -1.79 -1.67 18.04
CA PHE A 128 -1.75 -0.20 18.09
C PHE A 128 -3.00 0.36 18.77
N SER A 129 -2.99 1.66 19.06
CA SER A 129 -4.13 2.36 19.65
C SER A 129 -4.51 3.58 18.84
N ALA A 130 -5.81 3.90 18.85
CA ALA A 130 -6.37 5.09 18.21
C ALA A 130 -7.52 5.66 19.06
N PRO A 131 -7.81 6.97 18.95
CA PRO A 131 -8.92 7.58 19.68
C PRO A 131 -10.29 7.04 19.25
N VAL A 132 -11.16 6.80 20.23
CA VAL A 132 -12.59 6.51 20.02
C VAL A 132 -13.34 7.83 20.04
N TYR A 133 -14.22 8.01 19.06
CA TYR A 133 -15.09 9.17 18.94
C TYR A 133 -16.54 8.81 19.24
N VAL A 134 -17.20 9.63 20.05
CA VAL A 134 -18.65 9.65 20.28
C VAL A 134 -19.14 11.05 19.99
N ASP A 135 -20.18 11.19 19.17
CA ASP A 135 -20.75 12.49 18.76
C ASP A 135 -19.68 13.49 18.23
N GLY A 136 -18.64 12.96 17.56
CA GLY A 136 -17.55 13.75 16.99
C GLY A 136 -16.50 14.24 17.99
N GLN A 137 -16.56 13.83 19.26
CA GLN A 137 -15.58 14.15 20.29
C GLN A 137 -14.82 12.89 20.74
N ILE A 138 -13.56 13.04 21.11
CA ILE A 138 -12.79 11.94 21.69
C ILE A 138 -13.42 11.54 23.03
N ALA A 139 -13.78 10.27 23.15
CA ALA A 139 -14.49 9.70 24.30
C ALA A 139 -13.77 8.49 24.91
N GLY A 140 -12.59 8.13 24.38
CA GLY A 140 -11.84 6.97 24.84
C GLY A 140 -10.74 6.56 23.88
N THR A 141 -10.28 5.33 24.07
CA THR A 141 -9.21 4.71 23.27
C THR A 141 -9.65 3.34 22.79
N ALA A 142 -9.33 3.02 21.54
CA ALA A 142 -9.45 1.70 20.96
C ALA A 142 -8.06 1.11 20.84
N LYS A 143 -7.86 -0.10 21.35
CA LYS A 143 -6.68 -0.90 21.13
C LYS A 143 -7.01 -1.99 20.13
N PHE A 144 -6.29 -1.98 19.02
CA PHE A 144 -6.33 -3.03 18.03
C PHE A 144 -5.22 -4.02 18.36
N ASP A 145 -5.56 -5.29 18.46
CA ASP A 145 -4.57 -6.36 18.59
C ASP A 145 -4.65 -7.32 17.41
N LYS A 146 -3.49 -7.88 17.07
CA LYS A 146 -3.29 -8.77 15.92
C LYS A 146 -3.75 -8.21 14.58
N ALA A 147 -3.52 -6.93 14.33
CA ALA A 147 -3.66 -6.38 12.98
C ALA A 147 -2.60 -6.99 12.05
N MET A 148 -3.00 -7.32 10.83
CA MET A 148 -2.16 -8.06 9.89
C MET A 148 -1.64 -7.12 8.82
N VAL A 149 -0.34 -7.20 8.52
CA VAL A 149 0.31 -6.54 7.40
C VAL A 149 1.22 -7.54 6.71
N GLY A 150 1.25 -7.52 5.37
CA GLY A 150 2.13 -8.38 4.60
C GLY A 150 2.49 -7.74 3.27
N GLY A 151 3.78 -7.69 2.95
CA GLY A 151 4.29 -7.28 1.64
C GLY A 151 4.86 -8.50 0.91
N MET A 152 4.39 -8.77 -0.29
CA MET A 152 4.87 -9.86 -1.14
C MET A 152 5.52 -9.29 -2.40
N MET A 153 6.62 -9.92 -2.81
CA MET A 153 7.27 -9.69 -4.09
C MET A 153 7.37 -11.00 -4.85
N TYR A 154 7.00 -10.94 -6.12
CA TYR A 154 7.12 -12.03 -7.06
C TYR A 154 8.11 -11.64 -8.16
N GLY A 155 8.90 -12.59 -8.63
CA GLY A 155 9.97 -12.35 -9.60
C GLY A 155 9.96 -13.34 -10.77
N ASP A 156 10.23 -12.81 -11.96
CA ASP A 156 10.70 -13.61 -13.09
C ASP A 156 12.20 -13.92 -12.86
N PRO A 157 12.63 -15.19 -12.79
CA PRO A 157 14.04 -15.52 -12.73
C PRO A 157 14.80 -15.15 -14.02
N GLU A 158 16.10 -14.90 -13.92
CA GLU A 158 17.00 -14.74 -15.07
C GLU A 158 17.15 -16.05 -15.86
N SER A 159 17.03 -17.19 -15.19
CA SER A 159 17.12 -18.53 -15.79
C SER A 159 16.23 -19.54 -15.06
N GLY A 160 15.68 -20.50 -15.81
CA GLY A 160 14.84 -21.57 -15.27
C GLY A 160 13.35 -21.27 -15.34
N ASP A 161 12.55 -22.27 -14.95
CA ASP A 161 11.10 -22.31 -15.21
C ASP A 161 10.27 -22.21 -13.92
N THR A 162 10.87 -21.71 -12.83
CA THR A 162 10.22 -21.56 -11.52
C THR A 162 10.26 -20.09 -11.12
N GLY A 163 9.09 -19.49 -10.86
CA GLY A 163 9.00 -18.10 -10.41
C GLY A 163 9.61 -17.93 -9.02
N ILE A 164 9.91 -16.69 -8.63
CA ILE A 164 10.49 -16.37 -7.31
C ILE A 164 9.42 -15.71 -6.43
N LYS A 165 9.31 -16.11 -5.16
CA LYS A 165 8.47 -15.42 -4.16
C LYS A 165 9.29 -15.02 -2.94
N LEU A 166 9.07 -13.79 -2.49
CA LEU A 166 9.83 -13.10 -1.45
C LEU A 166 8.87 -12.32 -0.55
N VAL A 167 9.15 -12.28 0.74
CA VAL A 167 8.57 -11.29 1.65
C VAL A 167 9.31 -9.97 1.49
N VAL A 168 8.56 -8.89 1.26
CA VAL A 168 9.10 -7.52 1.34
C VAL A 168 9.25 -7.16 2.80
N SER A 169 10.45 -6.75 3.17
CA SER A 169 10.80 -6.35 4.54
C SER A 169 11.63 -5.08 4.48
N ASP A 170 11.36 -4.10 5.34
CA ASP A 170 12.17 -2.88 5.41
C ASP A 170 13.42 -3.01 6.30
N ASN A 171 13.66 -4.20 6.88
CA ASN A 171 14.59 -4.52 7.97
C ASN A 171 15.34 -3.30 8.54
N TYR A 172 15.07 -2.94 9.80
CA TYR A 172 15.55 -1.72 10.48
C TYR A 172 14.77 -0.42 10.19
N ASN A 173 13.54 -0.48 9.66
CA ASN A 173 12.69 0.70 9.45
C ASN A 173 13.33 1.75 8.53
N ASP A 174 13.96 1.32 7.42
CA ASP A 174 14.51 2.25 6.43
C ASP A 174 13.39 3.11 5.83
N PRO A 175 13.40 4.45 6.00
CA PRO A 175 12.33 5.32 5.53
C PRO A 175 12.21 5.40 4.01
N LEU A 176 13.21 4.89 3.27
CA LEU A 176 13.25 4.88 1.81
C LEU A 176 12.88 3.52 1.20
N SER A 177 12.63 2.51 2.03
CA SER A 177 12.30 1.19 1.52
C SER A 177 10.89 1.12 0.91
N LEU A 178 10.69 0.11 0.09
CA LEU A 178 9.36 -0.30 -0.36
C LEU A 178 8.42 -0.53 0.84
N TYR A 179 7.27 0.14 0.84
CA TYR A 179 6.23 0.09 1.88
C TYR A 179 6.69 0.59 3.28
N ALA A 180 7.73 1.43 3.32
CA ALA A 180 8.23 2.04 4.55
C ALA A 180 7.09 2.67 5.36
N GLY A 181 7.13 2.49 6.68
CA GLY A 181 6.15 3.08 7.61
C GLY A 181 5.00 2.15 8.00
N LEU A 182 4.79 1.03 7.30
CA LEU A 182 3.82 0.01 7.71
C LEU A 182 4.39 -1.41 7.69
N VAL A 183 5.06 -1.79 6.60
CA VAL A 183 5.93 -2.99 6.59
C VAL A 183 7.21 -2.62 7.33
N GLY A 184 7.67 -3.45 8.27
CA GLY A 184 8.98 -3.24 8.87
C GLY A 184 9.28 -3.80 10.25
N GLY A 185 10.51 -3.63 10.74
CA GLY A 185 10.91 -4.02 12.10
C GLY A 185 11.26 -5.51 12.30
N ASN A 186 11.82 -5.81 13.48
CA ASN A 186 12.48 -7.10 13.79
C ASN A 186 11.53 -8.32 13.91
N ARG A 187 10.22 -8.09 13.94
CA ARG A 187 9.20 -9.11 14.19
C ARG A 187 8.05 -9.05 13.17
N GLN A 188 8.26 -8.43 12.01
CA GLN A 188 7.29 -8.53 10.90
C GLN A 188 7.12 -9.97 10.42
N ALA A 189 6.07 -10.23 9.64
CA ALA A 189 5.72 -11.54 9.09
C ALA A 189 6.97 -12.33 8.66
N SER A 190 7.31 -13.38 9.41
CA SER A 190 8.65 -13.98 9.46
C SER A 190 9.01 -14.92 8.31
N SER A 191 8.07 -15.16 7.39
CA SER A 191 8.25 -16.05 6.25
C SER A 191 7.20 -15.78 5.18
N VAL A 192 7.41 -16.34 3.99
CA VAL A 192 6.45 -16.28 2.90
C VAL A 192 5.11 -16.91 3.32
N ASP A 193 5.13 -18.10 3.92
CA ASP A 193 3.89 -18.78 4.33
C ASP A 193 3.07 -17.96 5.35
N VAL A 194 3.73 -17.31 6.31
CA VAL A 194 3.04 -16.42 7.26
C VAL A 194 2.45 -15.21 6.54
N THR A 195 3.21 -14.60 5.63
CA THR A 195 2.78 -13.41 4.88
C THR A 195 1.62 -13.73 3.94
N GLU A 196 1.70 -14.81 3.17
CA GLU A 196 0.60 -15.30 2.32
C GLU A 196 -0.62 -15.66 3.17
N GLY A 197 -0.41 -16.28 4.35
CA GLY A 197 -1.47 -16.60 5.31
C GLY A 197 -2.18 -15.37 5.89
N PHE A 198 -1.45 -14.28 6.15
CA PHE A 198 -2.03 -13.00 6.57
C PHE A 198 -2.87 -12.38 5.45
N LEU A 199 -2.31 -12.27 4.24
CA LEU A 199 -3.05 -11.72 3.10
C LEU A 199 -4.30 -12.55 2.79
N SER A 200 -4.23 -13.87 2.89
CA SER A 200 -5.39 -14.75 2.72
C SER A 200 -6.46 -14.54 3.79
N GLN A 201 -6.08 -14.41 5.08
CA GLN A 201 -7.01 -14.11 6.17
C GLN A 201 -7.65 -12.73 6.05
N LEU A 202 -6.98 -11.80 5.36
CA LEU A 202 -7.54 -10.50 5.00
C LEU A 202 -8.45 -10.56 3.76
N GLY A 203 -8.64 -11.73 3.13
CA GLY A 203 -9.40 -11.88 1.89
C GLY A 203 -8.67 -11.33 0.65
N MET A 204 -7.35 -11.16 0.73
CA MET A 204 -6.51 -10.55 -0.30
C MET A 204 -5.72 -11.59 -1.11
N SER A 205 -6.27 -12.79 -1.31
CA SER A 205 -5.63 -13.81 -2.16
C SER A 205 -5.50 -13.34 -3.61
N ASP A 206 -6.54 -12.70 -4.14
CA ASP A 206 -6.57 -12.15 -5.50
C ASP A 206 -5.48 -11.10 -5.74
N LEU A 207 -5.08 -10.37 -4.68
CA LEU A 207 -3.99 -9.40 -4.73
C LEU A 207 -2.65 -10.09 -5.02
N MET A 208 -2.42 -11.27 -4.45
CA MET A 208 -1.22 -12.07 -4.70
C MET A 208 -1.27 -12.72 -6.08
N ASP A 209 -2.42 -13.26 -6.47
CA ASP A 209 -2.60 -13.89 -7.77
C ASP A 209 -2.47 -12.88 -8.93
N ASP A 210 -2.97 -11.66 -8.76
CA ASP A 210 -2.77 -10.55 -9.70
C ASP A 210 -1.30 -10.13 -9.80
N ALA A 211 -0.53 -10.19 -8.71
CA ALA A 211 0.91 -9.93 -8.76
C ALA A 211 1.65 -11.04 -9.53
N LYS A 212 1.34 -12.32 -9.26
CA LYS A 212 1.86 -13.48 -10.01
C LYS A 212 1.48 -13.40 -11.49
N GLY A 213 0.25 -13.04 -11.81
CA GLY A 213 -0.28 -12.95 -13.18
C GLY A 213 0.31 -11.84 -14.05
N LYS A 214 1.06 -10.89 -13.47
CA LYS A 214 1.82 -9.87 -14.23
C LYS A 214 3.16 -10.37 -14.77
N LEU A 215 3.59 -11.53 -14.29
CA LEU A 215 4.85 -12.18 -14.65
C LEU A 215 4.60 -13.24 -15.72
N ASP A 216 5.62 -14.03 -16.06
CA ASP A 216 5.45 -15.08 -17.06
C ASP A 216 4.35 -16.08 -16.64
N ALA A 217 3.37 -16.28 -17.52
CA ALA A 217 2.24 -17.18 -17.28
C ALA A 217 2.66 -18.67 -17.29
N SER A 218 3.90 -19.00 -17.69
CA SER A 218 4.40 -20.37 -17.69
C SER A 218 4.70 -20.93 -16.28
N TYR A 219 4.82 -20.07 -15.26
CA TYR A 219 5.19 -20.51 -13.91
C TYR A 219 4.05 -21.25 -13.21
N SER A 220 4.21 -22.55 -13.04
CA SER A 220 3.32 -23.40 -12.23
C SER A 220 3.80 -23.56 -10.78
N ASN A 221 5.06 -23.19 -10.50
CA ASN A 221 5.68 -23.27 -9.18
C ASN A 221 6.42 -21.97 -8.85
N TRP A 222 6.55 -21.68 -7.55
CA TRP A 222 7.21 -20.49 -7.01
C TRP A 222 8.20 -20.89 -5.92
N ALA A 223 9.49 -20.61 -6.14
CA ALA A 223 10.56 -20.84 -5.19
C ALA A 223 10.52 -19.78 -4.08
N ASP A 224 10.53 -20.24 -2.83
CA ASP A 224 10.61 -19.38 -1.66
C ASP A 224 12.07 -18.92 -1.45
N HIS A 225 12.31 -17.64 -1.67
CA HIS A 225 13.60 -16.98 -1.45
C HIS A 225 13.63 -16.20 -0.12
N GLN A 226 12.64 -16.43 0.73
CA GLN A 226 12.45 -15.83 2.04
C GLN A 226 12.19 -14.32 1.97
N TRP A 227 13.21 -13.50 1.75
CA TRP A 227 13.14 -12.07 2.04
C TRP A 227 13.85 -11.21 1.01
N ILE A 228 13.21 -10.09 0.65
CA ILE A 228 13.91 -8.95 0.06
C ILE A 228 13.90 -7.77 1.04
N GLN A 229 15.05 -7.58 1.68
CA GLN A 229 15.21 -6.63 2.79
C GLN A 229 15.68 -5.26 2.31
N SER A 230 15.06 -4.21 2.86
CA SER A 230 15.38 -2.79 2.68
C SER A 230 15.54 -2.43 1.21
N LEU A 231 14.58 -2.87 0.38
CA LEU A 231 14.62 -2.59 -1.04
C LEU A 231 14.33 -1.10 -1.29
N THR A 232 15.35 -0.38 -1.73
CA THR A 232 15.30 1.02 -2.14
C THR A 232 15.65 1.15 -3.62
N PRO A 233 15.36 2.29 -4.29
CA PRO A 233 15.83 2.53 -5.66
C PRO A 233 17.35 2.38 -5.80
N ALA A 234 18.12 2.76 -4.78
CA ALA A 234 19.58 2.68 -4.79
C ALA A 234 20.10 1.24 -4.65
N SER A 235 19.42 0.38 -3.88
CA SER A 235 19.84 -1.00 -3.66
C SER A 235 19.28 -1.98 -4.70
N ALA A 236 18.32 -1.56 -5.52
CA ALA A 236 17.55 -2.46 -6.38
C ALA A 236 18.42 -3.31 -7.33
N ALA A 237 19.46 -2.70 -7.92
CA ALA A 237 20.42 -3.40 -8.78
C ALA A 237 21.04 -4.62 -8.09
N ASP A 238 21.56 -4.42 -6.88
CA ASP A 238 22.22 -5.48 -6.12
C ASP A 238 21.22 -6.53 -5.65
N LYS A 239 20.05 -6.11 -5.16
CA LYS A 239 19.02 -7.04 -4.66
C LYS A 239 18.45 -7.92 -5.76
N PHE A 240 18.10 -7.35 -6.92
CA PHE A 240 17.59 -8.13 -8.06
C PHE A 240 18.64 -9.12 -8.56
N LYS A 241 19.91 -8.72 -8.58
CA LYS A 241 21.01 -9.60 -8.96
C LYS A 241 21.21 -10.75 -7.96
N ILE A 242 21.15 -10.47 -6.66
CA ILE A 242 21.28 -11.49 -5.60
C ILE A 242 20.16 -12.53 -5.75
N GLU A 243 18.93 -12.07 -6.00
CA GLU A 243 17.78 -12.96 -6.18
C GLU A 243 17.70 -13.58 -7.57
N GLY A 244 18.53 -13.14 -8.53
CA GLY A 244 18.49 -13.58 -9.91
C GLY A 244 17.17 -13.23 -10.61
N MET A 245 16.63 -12.04 -10.39
CA MET A 245 15.35 -11.57 -10.97
C MET A 245 15.55 -10.61 -12.13
N ARG A 246 14.88 -10.86 -13.27
CA ARG A 246 14.85 -9.93 -14.42
C ARG A 246 13.70 -8.93 -14.36
N LYS A 247 12.57 -9.34 -13.78
CA LYS A 247 11.36 -8.53 -13.59
C LYS A 247 10.70 -8.91 -12.27
N SER A 248 9.89 -8.01 -11.74
CA SER A 248 9.14 -8.25 -10.53
C SER A 248 7.76 -7.58 -10.57
N ALA A 249 6.82 -8.11 -9.80
CA ALA A 249 5.60 -7.47 -9.40
C ALA A 249 5.45 -7.61 -7.89
N THR A 250 4.87 -6.60 -7.22
CA THR A 250 4.73 -6.62 -5.76
C THR A 250 3.34 -6.15 -5.34
N CYS A 251 2.93 -6.63 -4.18
CA CYS A 251 1.74 -6.19 -3.49
C CYS A 251 1.95 -6.12 -1.98
N MET A 252 1.11 -5.35 -1.29
CA MET A 252 1.04 -5.26 0.15
C MET A 252 -0.41 -5.11 0.59
N GLY A 253 -0.76 -5.77 1.68
CA GLY A 253 -2.06 -5.66 2.32
C GLY A 253 -1.93 -5.35 3.80
N PHE A 254 -2.89 -4.60 4.33
CA PHE A 254 -3.05 -4.32 5.75
C PHE A 254 -4.52 -4.32 6.15
N GLY A 255 -4.82 -4.89 7.32
CA GLY A 255 -6.16 -4.85 7.89
C GLY A 255 -6.31 -5.67 9.18
N LEU A 256 -7.56 -5.97 9.49
CA LEU A 256 -7.95 -6.83 10.62
C LEU A 256 -8.61 -8.09 10.07
N SER A 257 -8.41 -9.22 10.74
CA SER A 257 -9.08 -10.48 10.41
C SER A 257 -9.90 -10.96 11.61
N THR A 258 -10.59 -12.08 11.46
CA THR A 258 -11.37 -12.70 12.55
C THR A 258 -10.54 -13.13 13.76
N THR A 259 -9.22 -13.10 13.65
CA THR A 259 -8.29 -13.36 14.76
C THR A 259 -7.86 -12.10 15.50
N SER A 260 -8.20 -10.93 14.98
CA SER A 260 -7.92 -9.62 15.56
C SER A 260 -8.98 -9.25 16.60
N THR A 261 -8.59 -8.42 17.56
CA THR A 261 -9.50 -7.85 18.56
C THR A 261 -9.48 -6.33 18.54
N VAL A 262 -10.60 -5.73 18.95
CA VAL A 262 -10.73 -4.30 19.17
C VAL A 262 -11.23 -4.09 20.60
N ASP A 263 -10.32 -3.68 21.49
CA ASP A 263 -10.65 -3.39 22.87
C ASP A 263 -10.94 -1.89 23.02
N LEU A 264 -12.16 -1.55 23.40
CA LEU A 264 -12.59 -0.17 23.63
C LEU A 264 -12.56 0.15 25.12
N THR A 265 -12.00 1.31 25.45
CA THR A 265 -12.04 1.87 26.80
C THR A 265 -12.55 3.31 26.73
N PHE A 266 -13.77 3.53 27.21
CA PHE A 266 -14.39 4.85 27.32
C PHE A 266 -13.92 5.56 28.59
N THR A 267 -13.70 6.87 28.49
CA THR A 267 -13.30 7.71 29.64
C THR A 267 -14.40 7.73 30.71
N ASP A 268 -15.64 7.92 30.26
CA ASP A 268 -16.84 7.94 31.10
C ASP A 268 -17.71 6.71 30.87
N ALA A 269 -18.49 6.34 31.88
CA ALA A 269 -19.41 5.20 31.78
C ALA A 269 -20.55 5.54 30.82
N LEU A 270 -20.87 4.63 29.92
CA LEU A 270 -21.98 4.78 29.00
C LEU A 270 -23.31 4.54 29.73
N THR A 271 -24.20 5.54 29.69
CA THR A 271 -25.52 5.46 30.37
C THR A 271 -26.70 5.38 29.40
N LYS A 272 -26.43 5.41 28.09
CA LYS A 272 -27.42 5.38 27.01
C LYS A 272 -26.84 4.66 25.80
N THR A 273 -27.71 4.24 24.88
CA THR A 273 -27.28 3.76 23.56
C THR A 273 -26.37 4.80 22.90
N THR A 274 -25.17 4.38 22.51
CA THR A 274 -24.10 5.26 22.07
C THR A 274 -23.50 4.72 20.77
N ASN A 275 -23.46 5.55 19.73
CA ASN A 275 -22.71 5.25 18.52
C ASN A 275 -21.27 5.72 18.73
N TRP A 276 -20.31 4.89 18.35
CA TRP A 276 -18.90 5.19 18.44
C TRP A 276 -18.21 4.94 17.10
N SER A 277 -17.06 5.56 16.89
CA SER A 277 -16.23 5.34 15.71
C SER A 277 -14.76 5.46 16.05
N VAL A 278 -13.90 4.81 15.27
CA VAL A 278 -12.44 4.92 15.39
C VAL A 278 -11.89 5.22 14.00
N PRO A 279 -11.80 6.49 13.60
CA PRO A 279 -11.27 6.83 12.28
C PRO A 279 -9.77 6.47 12.22
N LEU A 280 -9.40 5.70 11.21
CA LEU A 280 -8.02 5.37 10.88
C LEU A 280 -7.71 6.00 9.52
N LYS A 281 -6.73 6.89 9.50
CA LYS A 281 -6.32 7.60 8.28
C LYS A 281 -5.01 7.02 7.78
N VAL A 282 -5.03 6.60 6.52
CA VAL A 282 -3.90 6.03 5.81
C VAL A 282 -3.54 6.97 4.67
N THR A 283 -2.30 7.42 4.62
CA THR A 283 -1.78 8.26 3.53
C THR A 283 -0.62 7.55 2.86
N VAL A 284 -0.68 7.39 1.54
CA VAL A 284 0.43 6.87 0.74
C VAL A 284 1.20 8.05 0.14
N GLN A 285 2.46 8.17 0.51
CA GLN A 285 3.44 9.10 -0.03
C GLN A 285 4.40 8.35 -0.96
N TYR A 286 5.17 9.10 -1.74
CA TYR A 286 6.12 8.54 -2.71
C TYR A 286 7.50 9.16 -2.46
N ASN A 287 8.48 8.32 -2.08
CA ASN A 287 9.86 8.71 -1.76
C ASN A 287 10.83 8.42 -2.90
#